data_AF-A0A835RZT6-F1
#
_entry.id   AF-A0A835RZT6-F1
#
_cell.length_a   1.000
_cell.length_b   1.000
_cell.length_c   1.000
_cell.angle_alpha   90.00
_cell.angle_beta   90.00
_cell.angle_gamma   90.00
#
_symmetry.space_group_name_H-M   'P 1'
#
loop_
_entity.id
_entity.type
_entity.pdbx_description
1 polymer ?
#
loop_
_entity_poly.entity_id
_entity_poly.type
_entity_poly.pdbx_seq_one_letter_code
_entity_poly.pdbx_strand_id
1 'polypeptide(L)'
;MDPSVDGENLEKLLQVSKTAEGRSRLATAGTLAVLLRRLSTILPVDLLPVLRILRNLCAGEAANQDAFLHLGGPVVVETVLFSPLQIWRLVESDCSYWGTLHWPERCTVLRSGDLSIREDTCCSSEGGRRRFEELCDDERGLPIVVEIIKTACAGGYEEEWLEWLVTKICIEEPYLLLLFQKLASSMYDYGKTEAVLLKLLSKSLSNRPVEISLSNDFALSILKIFREASNVRNITRVSSALPTGSPTIDVLGYSLMILRDACAWEDPSLAVAESPVDSLVSHGLMDLILSILEELGPPSSVRRVIENSSCKAAITESKRVCSYRGFRRDLVSVIGNCLYRRKHIQDEIRKRNAIPLLLQQCVVEEDNPFLREWGLFAVRNLLEGNEENQLYVTELQLQESFNTPEVLELGLKVELDRQSGRPKLVNIS
;
A
#
# COMPACT_ATOMS: atom_id res chain seq x y z
N MET A 1 -25.39 24.38 42.03
CA MET A 1 -26.03 24.38 40.71
C MET A 1 -25.41 23.26 39.93
N ASP A 2 -26.18 22.22 39.66
CA ASP A 2 -25.76 21.10 38.82
C ASP A 2 -25.62 21.63 37.39
N PRO A 3 -24.44 21.59 36.75
CA PRO A 3 -24.33 22.03 35.37
C PRO A 3 -24.93 20.93 34.50
N SER A 4 -26.19 21.09 34.09
CA SER A 4 -26.73 20.35 32.96
C SER A 4 -25.88 20.73 31.74
N VAL A 5 -25.08 19.79 31.26
CA VAL A 5 -24.35 19.93 30.00
C VAL A 5 -25.34 19.61 28.90
N ASP A 6 -26.21 20.57 28.61
CA ASP A 6 -26.98 20.59 27.37
C ASP A 6 -26.03 21.03 26.25
N GLY A 7 -26.21 20.58 25.00
CA GLY A 7 -25.23 20.81 23.91
C GLY A 7 -24.84 22.29 23.70
N GLU A 8 -25.72 23.24 24.02
CA GLU A 8 -25.45 24.67 23.97
C GLU A 8 -24.53 25.18 25.11
N ASN A 9 -24.52 24.50 26.27
CA ASN A 9 -23.60 24.77 27.38
C ASN A 9 -22.20 24.23 27.10
N LEU A 10 -22.09 23.16 26.32
CA LEU A 10 -20.82 22.53 26.01
C LEU A 10 -19.95 23.37 25.08
N GLU A 11 -20.56 24.00 24.07
CA GLU A 11 -19.85 24.93 23.19
C GLU A 11 -19.36 26.17 23.95
N LYS A 12 -20.17 26.69 24.89
CA LYS A 12 -19.76 27.79 25.78
C LYS A 12 -18.55 27.39 26.64
N LEU A 13 -18.57 26.19 27.23
CA LEU A 13 -17.44 25.65 28.00
C LEU A 13 -16.19 25.49 27.12
N LEU A 14 -16.36 25.01 25.88
CA LEU A 14 -15.27 24.86 24.93
C LEU A 14 -14.63 26.22 24.60
N GLN A 15 -15.41 27.25 24.30
CA GLN A 15 -14.88 28.59 24.03
C GLN A 15 -14.16 29.19 25.25
N VAL A 16 -14.72 29.05 26.45
CA VAL A 16 -14.09 29.52 27.70
C VAL A 16 -12.78 28.79 27.96
N SER A 17 -12.70 27.48 27.70
CA SER A 17 -11.49 26.68 27.93
C SER A 17 -10.29 27.06 27.04
N LYS A 18 -10.49 27.83 25.96
CA LYS A 18 -9.41 28.25 25.06
C LYS A 18 -8.48 29.31 25.67
N THR A 19 -8.97 30.12 26.61
CA THR A 19 -8.18 31.22 27.23
C THR A 19 -7.59 30.80 28.58
N ALA A 20 -6.45 31.36 28.96
CA ALA A 20 -5.80 31.04 30.24
C ALA A 20 -6.68 31.40 31.46
N GLU A 21 -7.33 32.57 31.42
CA GLU A 21 -8.27 33.01 32.46
C GLU A 21 -9.49 32.10 32.55
N GLY A 22 -10.04 31.68 31.40
CA GLY A 22 -11.15 30.75 31.36
C GLY A 22 -10.81 29.37 31.94
N ARG A 23 -9.61 28.85 31.65
CA ARG A 23 -9.12 27.59 32.23
C ARG A 23 -9.02 27.64 33.75
N SER A 24 -8.46 28.72 34.32
CA SER A 24 -8.35 28.90 35.78
C SER A 24 -9.72 29.02 36.46
N ARG A 25 -10.68 29.71 35.83
CA ARG A 25 -12.06 29.77 36.32
C ARG A 25 -12.75 28.41 36.33
N LEU A 26 -12.61 27.64 35.25
CA LEU A 26 -13.18 26.29 35.13
C LEU A 26 -12.50 25.29 36.08
N ALA A 27 -11.19 25.46 36.34
CA ALA A 27 -10.45 24.70 37.34
C ALA A 27 -11.06 24.90 38.74
N THR A 28 -11.25 26.18 39.13
CA THR A 28 -11.82 26.54 40.43
C THR A 28 -13.26 26.05 40.59
N ALA A 29 -14.01 25.99 39.49
CA ALA A 29 -15.37 25.44 39.47
C ALA A 29 -15.43 23.90 39.50
N GLY A 30 -14.29 23.20 39.49
CA GLY A 30 -14.23 21.73 39.50
C GLY A 30 -14.72 21.07 38.21
N THR A 31 -14.75 21.81 37.09
CA THR A 31 -15.30 21.34 35.82
C THR A 31 -14.61 20.08 35.31
N LEU A 32 -13.30 19.95 35.51
CA LEU A 32 -12.52 18.78 35.11
C LEU A 32 -13.05 17.48 35.73
N ALA A 33 -13.34 17.49 37.04
CA ALA A 33 -13.85 16.32 37.75
C ALA A 33 -15.26 15.93 37.31
N VAL A 34 -16.10 16.93 37.01
CA VAL A 34 -17.47 16.72 36.51
C VAL A 34 -17.44 16.08 35.13
N LEU A 35 -16.60 16.58 34.23
CA LEU A 35 -16.47 16.07 32.87
C LEU A 35 -15.89 14.65 32.84
N LEU A 36 -14.87 14.37 33.64
CA LEU A 36 -14.30 13.01 33.77
C LEU A 36 -15.34 11.99 34.24
N ARG A 37 -16.11 12.31 35.29
CA ARG A 37 -17.13 11.39 35.83
C ARG A 37 -18.27 11.11 34.85
N ARG A 38 -18.57 12.07 33.96
CA ARG A 38 -19.65 11.93 32.98
C ARG A 38 -19.21 11.29 31.66
N LEU A 39 -17.89 11.16 31.44
CA LEU A 39 -17.33 10.67 30.18
C LEU A 39 -17.84 9.27 29.80
N SER A 40 -18.02 8.38 30.78
CA SER A 40 -18.56 7.03 30.57
C SER A 40 -20.06 6.98 30.24
N THR A 41 -20.78 8.08 30.43
CA THR A 41 -22.25 8.17 30.26
C THR A 41 -22.66 9.27 29.27
N ILE A 42 -21.70 9.91 28.60
CA ILE A 42 -21.96 11.07 27.77
C ILE A 42 -22.61 10.69 26.44
N LEU A 43 -23.46 11.59 25.91
CA LEU A 43 -24.01 11.42 24.58
C LEU A 43 -22.89 11.46 23.53
N PRO A 44 -22.98 10.67 22.45
CA PRO A 44 -21.93 10.59 21.45
C PRO A 44 -21.58 11.94 20.79
N VAL A 45 -22.59 12.77 20.53
CA VAL A 45 -22.42 14.12 19.95
C VAL A 45 -21.62 15.06 20.86
N ASP A 46 -21.60 14.79 22.17
CA ASP A 46 -20.98 15.62 23.19
C ASP A 46 -19.60 15.08 23.64
N LEU A 47 -19.24 13.85 23.23
CA LEU A 47 -18.00 13.19 23.63
C LEU A 47 -16.77 13.96 23.16
N LEU A 48 -16.71 14.30 21.88
CA LEU A 48 -15.57 15.00 21.29
C LEU A 48 -15.39 16.42 21.87
N PRO A 49 -16.43 17.26 21.99
CA PRO A 49 -16.30 18.55 22.67
C PRO A 49 -15.85 18.42 24.14
N VAL A 50 -16.30 17.39 24.87
CA VAL A 50 -15.83 17.15 26.24
C VAL A 50 -14.36 16.75 26.29
N LEU A 51 -13.90 15.86 25.41
CA LEU A 51 -12.47 15.51 25.30
C LEU A 51 -11.62 16.76 24.99
N ARG A 52 -12.09 17.65 24.11
CA ARG A 52 -11.42 18.92 23.80
C ARG A 52 -11.35 19.85 25.01
N ILE A 53 -12.41 19.93 25.80
CA ILE A 53 -12.42 20.73 27.03
C ILE A 53 -11.46 20.12 28.06
N LEU A 54 -11.47 18.80 28.26
CA LEU A 54 -10.55 18.11 29.17
C LEU A 54 -9.09 18.37 28.79
N ARG A 55 -8.74 18.25 27.50
CA ARG A 55 -7.43 18.62 26.97
C ARG A 55 -7.09 20.07 27.27
N ASN A 56 -8.00 20.99 26.95
CA ASN A 56 -7.78 22.41 27.17
C ASN A 56 -7.57 22.72 28.65
N LEU A 57 -8.37 22.15 29.57
CA LEU A 57 -8.22 22.35 31.00
C LEU A 57 -6.86 21.86 31.52
N CYS A 58 -6.33 20.78 30.96
CA CYS A 58 -4.99 20.29 31.29
C CYS A 58 -3.88 21.12 30.62
N ALA A 59 -4.19 21.96 29.63
CA ALA A 59 -3.19 22.74 28.91
C ALA A 59 -2.68 23.94 29.74
N GLY A 60 -1.47 23.81 30.27
CA GLY A 60 -0.75 24.89 30.94
C GLY A 60 -1.23 25.22 32.37
N GLU A 61 -2.03 24.34 32.99
CA GLU A 61 -2.53 24.49 34.37
C GLU A 61 -2.19 23.25 35.20
N ALA A 62 -1.16 23.34 36.06
CA ALA A 62 -0.62 22.20 36.81
C ALA A 62 -1.65 21.59 37.77
N ALA A 63 -2.48 22.42 38.42
CA ALA A 63 -3.52 21.94 39.34
C ALA A 63 -4.55 21.04 38.64
N ASN A 64 -4.88 21.32 37.38
CA ASN A 64 -5.79 20.50 36.58
C ASN A 64 -5.15 19.19 36.13
N GLN A 65 -3.85 19.20 35.83
CA GLN A 65 -3.10 17.99 35.47
C GLN A 65 -3.03 17.03 36.66
N ASP A 66 -2.69 17.54 37.86
CA ASP A 66 -2.65 16.74 39.08
C ASP A 66 -4.04 16.18 39.42
N ALA A 67 -5.09 17.00 39.30
CA ALA A 67 -6.47 16.56 39.50
C ALA A 67 -6.89 15.49 38.49
N PHE A 68 -6.50 15.61 37.22
CA PHE A 68 -6.79 14.62 36.18
C PHE A 68 -6.17 13.26 36.50
N LEU A 69 -4.91 13.25 36.95
CA LEU A 69 -4.23 12.01 37.36
C LEU A 69 -4.83 11.41 38.62
N HIS A 70 -5.09 12.23 39.64
CA HIS A 70 -5.71 11.77 40.89
C HIS A 70 -7.09 11.15 40.69
N LEU A 71 -7.82 11.59 39.67
CA LEU A 71 -9.15 11.08 39.33
C LEU A 71 -9.12 9.87 38.38
N GLY A 72 -7.93 9.32 38.07
CA GLY A 72 -7.79 8.20 37.15
C GLY A 72 -8.14 8.57 35.70
N GLY A 73 -8.00 9.84 35.33
CA GLY A 73 -8.33 10.38 34.02
C GLY A 73 -7.83 9.53 32.84
N PRO A 74 -6.56 9.06 32.82
CA PRO A 74 -6.07 8.18 31.77
C PRO A 74 -6.91 6.90 31.60
N VAL A 75 -7.19 6.20 32.70
CA VAL A 75 -7.97 4.94 32.70
C VAL A 75 -9.41 5.19 32.27
N VAL A 76 -10.00 6.31 32.66
CA VAL A 76 -11.37 6.68 32.28
C VAL A 76 -11.45 7.02 30.79
N VAL A 77 -10.50 7.80 30.27
CA VAL A 77 -10.43 8.13 28.84
C VAL A 77 -10.15 6.88 28.01
N GLU A 78 -9.23 6.02 28.46
CA GLU A 78 -8.97 4.70 27.90
C GLU A 78 -10.26 3.87 27.82
N THR A 79 -10.96 3.66 28.94
CA THR A 79 -12.20 2.86 28.99
C THR A 79 -13.28 3.38 28.02
N VAL A 80 -13.37 4.70 27.86
CA VAL A 80 -14.34 5.37 26.97
C VAL A 80 -13.93 5.24 25.51
N LEU A 81 -12.66 5.51 25.19
CA LEU A 81 -12.11 5.38 23.84
C LEU A 81 -12.04 3.94 23.36
N PHE A 82 -11.96 2.95 24.26
CA PHE A 82 -11.93 1.53 23.91
C PHE A 82 -13.28 0.83 24.06
N SER A 83 -14.36 1.59 24.27
CA SER A 83 -15.72 1.08 24.14
C SER A 83 -16.08 0.95 22.65
N PRO A 84 -16.39 -0.25 22.13
CA PRO A 84 -16.71 -0.47 20.72
C PRO A 84 -17.86 0.42 20.21
N LEU A 85 -18.81 0.75 21.09
CA LEU A 85 -19.96 1.62 20.80
C LEU A 85 -19.59 3.10 20.66
N GLN A 86 -18.50 3.55 21.29
CA GLN A 86 -18.09 4.96 21.26
C GLN A 86 -17.05 5.23 20.17
N ILE A 87 -16.18 4.26 19.86
CA ILE A 87 -15.30 4.31 18.68
C ILE A 87 -16.13 4.49 17.40
N TRP A 88 -17.17 3.66 17.22
CA TRP A 88 -18.09 3.76 16.09
C TRP A 88 -18.67 5.16 15.88
N ARG A 89 -19.00 5.86 16.97
CA ARG A 89 -19.71 7.15 16.94
C ARG A 89 -18.78 8.36 16.91
N LEU A 90 -17.53 8.22 17.34
CA LEU A 90 -16.45 9.21 17.16
C LEU A 90 -16.00 9.30 15.70
N VAL A 91 -16.02 8.17 14.99
CA VAL A 91 -15.67 8.09 13.57
C VAL A 91 -16.76 8.71 12.68
N GLU A 92 -18.03 8.76 13.14
CA GLU A 92 -19.13 9.46 12.45
C GLU A 92 -19.08 11.00 12.56
N SER A 93 -18.36 11.59 13.54
CA SER A 93 -18.51 13.01 13.91
C SER A 93 -17.32 13.92 13.53
N ASP A 94 -16.73 13.77 12.34
CA ASP A 94 -15.53 14.47 11.82
C ASP A 94 -14.17 14.02 12.38
N CYS A 95 -13.35 13.39 11.53
CA CYS A 95 -12.03 12.82 11.87
C CYS A 95 -10.82 13.71 11.55
N SER A 96 -11.00 14.97 11.12
CA SER A 96 -9.91 15.96 11.01
C SER A 96 -9.26 16.31 12.36
N TYR A 97 -9.76 15.76 13.47
CA TYR A 97 -9.42 16.14 14.84
C TYR A 97 -8.50 15.16 15.58
N TRP A 98 -8.26 13.94 15.09
CA TRP A 98 -7.38 12.98 15.76
C TRP A 98 -5.92 13.47 15.84
N GLY A 99 -5.47 14.27 14.87
CA GLY A 99 -4.18 14.97 14.93
C GLY A 99 -4.05 16.03 16.05
N THR A 100 -5.14 16.38 16.75
CA THR A 100 -5.15 17.42 17.79
C THR A 100 -5.43 16.92 19.22
N LEU A 101 -5.67 15.62 19.43
CA LEU A 101 -5.88 15.03 20.75
C LEU A 101 -4.52 14.66 21.41
N HIS A 102 -3.78 15.67 21.86
CA HIS A 102 -2.55 15.49 22.65
C HIS A 102 -2.83 15.57 24.16
N TRP A 103 -2.47 14.54 24.94
CA TRP A 103 -2.30 14.63 26.40
C TRP A 103 -0.80 14.71 26.75
N PRO A 104 -0.35 15.67 27.58
CA PRO A 104 1.06 15.79 27.96
C PRO A 104 1.35 14.99 29.24
N GLU A 105 2.45 14.23 29.26
CA GLU A 105 2.90 13.50 30.45
C GLU A 105 3.99 14.21 31.28
N ARG A 106 4.53 15.37 30.86
CA ARG A 106 5.22 16.34 31.74
C ARG A 106 5.71 17.55 30.95
N CYS A 107 5.57 18.74 31.54
CA CYS A 107 5.77 20.07 30.99
C CYS A 107 7.12 20.35 30.29
N THR A 108 7.12 21.14 29.21
CA THR A 108 8.24 22.06 28.87
C THR A 108 7.77 23.34 28.15
N VAL A 109 7.68 24.42 28.93
CA VAL A 109 8.40 25.71 28.80
C VAL A 109 8.54 26.40 27.41
N LEU A 110 7.85 27.55 27.32
CA LEU A 110 8.16 28.86 26.68
C LEU A 110 8.16 29.08 25.14
N ARG A 111 7.17 29.94 24.77
CA ARG A 111 7.19 31.15 23.93
C ARG A 111 7.31 31.09 22.39
N SER A 112 6.30 31.76 21.82
CA SER A 112 6.26 32.64 20.63
C SER A 112 6.39 32.04 19.24
N GLY A 113 5.36 32.30 18.42
CA GLY A 113 5.50 32.51 16.98
C GLY A 113 5.02 31.34 16.12
N ASP A 114 3.95 31.62 15.37
CA ASP A 114 3.52 30.99 14.13
C ASP A 114 2.87 29.59 14.14
N LEU A 115 1.70 29.57 13.48
CA LEU A 115 0.64 28.57 13.56
C LEU A 115 0.69 27.52 12.42
N SER A 116 1.84 27.34 11.78
CA SER A 116 1.98 26.42 10.62
C SER A 116 3.09 25.36 10.77
N ILE A 117 3.70 25.22 11.94
CA ILE A 117 4.76 24.23 12.19
C ILE A 117 4.49 23.59 13.55
N ARG A 118 3.63 22.55 13.60
CA ARG A 118 3.59 21.63 14.76
C ARG A 118 2.75 20.36 14.63
N GLU A 119 2.64 19.80 13.43
CA GLU A 119 2.24 18.39 13.28
C GLU A 119 3.38 17.42 13.67
N ASP A 120 4.58 17.95 13.98
CA ASP A 120 5.81 17.18 14.18
C ASP A 120 6.12 16.80 15.65
N THR A 121 5.25 17.12 16.61
CA THR A 121 5.58 16.94 18.05
C THR A 121 5.10 15.65 18.71
N CYS A 122 4.46 14.72 17.98
CA CYS A 122 4.31 13.32 18.41
C CYS A 122 5.18 12.35 17.60
N CYS A 123 5.82 12.81 16.52
CA CYS A 123 6.56 11.98 15.55
C CYS A 123 7.93 12.54 15.16
N SER A 124 8.47 13.53 15.89
CA SER A 124 9.87 13.93 15.72
C SER A 124 10.82 12.78 16.07
N SER A 125 11.97 12.75 15.39
CA SER A 125 13.00 11.71 15.43
C SER A 125 13.52 11.34 16.83
N GLU A 126 13.29 12.16 17.85
CA GLU A 126 13.69 11.89 19.25
C GLU A 126 12.52 11.65 20.22
N GLY A 127 11.33 12.19 19.96
CA GLY A 127 10.18 12.10 20.88
C GLY A 127 9.08 11.11 20.46
N GLY A 128 8.95 10.84 19.16
CA GLY A 128 7.83 10.06 18.62
C GLY A 128 8.05 8.56 18.51
N ARG A 129 9.30 8.12 18.40
CA ARG A 129 9.64 6.68 18.28
C ARG A 129 9.12 5.86 19.48
N ARG A 130 9.19 6.41 20.70
CA ARG A 130 8.68 5.75 21.92
C ARG A 130 7.16 5.53 21.91
N ARG A 131 6.39 6.52 21.43
CA ARG A 131 4.93 6.40 21.33
C ARG A 131 4.53 5.46 20.19
N PHE A 132 5.38 5.36 19.18
CA PHE A 132 5.19 4.41 18.09
C PHE A 132 5.39 2.97 18.54
N GLU A 133 6.44 2.72 19.35
CA GLU A 133 6.67 1.42 19.99
C GLU A 133 5.49 1.03 20.91
N GLU A 134 4.91 2.00 21.64
CA GLU A 134 3.69 1.77 22.44
C GLU A 134 2.45 1.51 21.58
N LEU A 135 2.29 2.22 20.46
CA LEU A 135 1.18 2.02 19.52
C LEU A 135 1.28 0.69 18.77
N CYS A 136 2.51 0.23 18.51
CA CYS A 136 2.78 -1.02 17.83
C CYS A 136 3.06 -2.18 18.81
N ASP A 137 2.91 -1.95 20.11
CA ASP A 137 2.94 -2.96 21.16
C ASP A 137 1.86 -4.02 20.91
N ASP A 138 2.27 -5.28 20.88
CA ASP A 138 1.43 -6.40 20.42
C ASP A 138 0.17 -6.61 21.29
N GLU A 139 0.28 -6.31 22.59
CA GLU A 139 -0.76 -6.55 23.58
C GLU A 139 -1.73 -5.38 23.75
N ARG A 140 -1.24 -4.13 23.68
CA ARG A 140 -2.04 -2.94 24.01
C ARG A 140 -2.31 -2.05 22.81
N GLY A 141 -1.26 -1.61 22.12
CA GLY A 141 -1.37 -0.64 21.03
C GLY A 141 -1.93 -1.23 19.75
N LEU A 142 -1.38 -2.37 19.31
CA LEU A 142 -1.70 -2.92 18.00
C LEU A 142 -3.17 -3.40 17.86
N PRO A 143 -3.82 -3.96 18.90
CA PRO A 143 -5.26 -4.23 18.86
C PRO A 143 -6.11 -2.98 18.58
N ILE A 144 -5.67 -1.81 19.04
CA ILE A 144 -6.35 -0.53 18.79
C ILE A 144 -6.23 -0.16 17.32
N VAL A 145 -5.01 -0.24 16.77
CA VAL A 145 -4.75 0.01 15.34
C VAL A 145 -5.59 -0.91 14.46
N VAL A 146 -5.66 -2.19 14.81
CA VAL A 146 -6.49 -3.20 14.13
C VAL A 146 -7.96 -2.79 14.10
N GLU A 147 -8.50 -2.35 15.24
CA GLU A 147 -9.91 -1.92 15.34
C GLU A 147 -10.17 -0.62 14.58
N ILE A 148 -9.24 0.34 14.61
CA ILE A 148 -9.31 1.57 13.82
C ILE A 148 -9.40 1.23 12.33
N ILE A 149 -8.50 0.38 11.82
CA ILE A 149 -8.48 0.00 10.41
C ILE A 149 -9.76 -0.77 10.04
N LYS A 150 -10.20 -1.73 10.86
CA LYS A 150 -11.44 -2.48 10.63
C LYS A 150 -12.65 -1.56 10.57
N THR A 151 -12.75 -0.61 11.49
CA THR A 151 -13.85 0.36 11.56
C THR A 151 -13.83 1.29 10.35
N ALA A 152 -12.68 1.84 10.00
CA ALA A 152 -12.53 2.70 8.83
C ALA A 152 -12.90 1.95 7.53
N CYS A 153 -12.49 0.68 7.41
CA CYS A 153 -12.86 -0.16 6.26
C CYS A 153 -14.37 -0.45 6.19
N ALA A 154 -15.02 -0.67 7.34
CA ALA A 154 -16.45 -1.01 7.39
C ALA A 154 -17.35 0.15 6.96
N GLY A 155 -16.98 1.40 7.29
CA GLY A 155 -17.73 2.59 6.88
C GLY A 155 -17.33 3.18 5.54
N GLY A 156 -16.40 2.56 4.80
CA GLY A 156 -15.93 3.09 3.51
C GLY A 156 -15.15 4.40 3.64
N TYR A 157 -14.48 4.62 4.77
CA TYR A 157 -13.73 5.83 5.07
C TYR A 157 -12.42 5.87 4.24
N GLU A 158 -12.25 6.90 3.41
CA GLU A 158 -11.04 7.17 2.63
C GLU A 158 -10.42 8.51 3.08
N GLU A 159 -9.82 8.53 4.26
CA GLU A 159 -9.22 9.73 4.86
C GLU A 159 -7.68 9.72 4.81
N GLU A 160 -7.07 10.88 4.59
CA GLU A 160 -5.61 11.03 4.44
C GLU A 160 -4.82 10.62 5.69
N TRP A 161 -5.39 10.83 6.89
CA TRP A 161 -4.72 10.46 8.15
C TRP A 161 -4.56 8.94 8.31
N LEU A 162 -5.48 8.14 7.75
CA LEU A 162 -5.40 6.67 7.80
C LEU A 162 -4.28 6.18 6.89
N GLU A 163 -4.18 6.77 5.69
CA GLU A 163 -3.09 6.51 4.76
C GLU A 163 -1.72 6.83 5.39
N TRP A 164 -1.62 7.98 6.07
CA TRP A 164 -0.43 8.37 6.81
C TRP A 164 -0.08 7.39 7.93
N LEU A 165 -1.07 7.00 8.76
CA LEU A 165 -0.86 6.07 9.88
C LEU A 165 -0.36 4.71 9.38
N VAL A 166 -1.02 4.16 8.37
CA VAL A 166 -0.65 2.88 7.76
C VAL A 166 0.74 2.95 7.12
N THR A 167 1.08 4.07 6.48
CA THR A 167 2.42 4.30 5.91
C THR A 167 3.49 4.28 6.99
N LYS A 168 3.29 4.99 8.10
CA LYS A 168 4.23 5.00 9.23
C LYS A 168 4.41 3.59 9.82
N ILE A 169 3.33 2.85 10.04
CA ILE A 169 3.36 1.52 10.70
C ILE A 169 3.99 0.45 9.82
N CYS A 170 3.70 0.49 8.53
CA CYS A 170 4.08 -0.61 7.65
C CYS A 170 5.38 -0.34 6.89
N ILE A 171 5.62 0.89 6.43
CA ILE A 171 6.75 1.20 5.53
C ILE A 171 7.95 1.69 6.31
N GLU A 172 7.76 2.70 7.17
CA GLU A 172 8.85 3.29 7.94
C GLU A 172 9.25 2.42 9.15
N GLU A 173 8.34 1.58 9.63
CA GLU A 173 8.54 0.73 10.81
C GLU A 173 8.21 -0.75 10.48
N PRO A 174 8.79 -1.74 11.18
CA PRO A 174 8.78 -3.15 10.76
C PRO A 174 7.51 -3.92 11.18
N TYR A 175 6.33 -3.28 11.21
CA TYR A 175 5.10 -3.88 11.76
C TYR A 175 4.11 -4.39 10.71
N LEU A 176 4.43 -4.31 9.42
CA LEU A 176 3.52 -4.74 8.34
C LEU A 176 2.99 -6.16 8.55
N LEU A 177 3.85 -7.17 8.72
CA LEU A 177 3.39 -8.57 8.84
C LEU A 177 2.54 -8.80 10.08
N LEU A 178 2.92 -8.19 11.20
CA LEU A 178 2.20 -8.35 12.46
C LEU A 178 0.80 -7.72 12.36
N LEU A 179 0.71 -6.50 11.81
CA LEU A 179 -0.57 -5.85 11.56
C LEU A 179 -1.42 -6.65 10.57
N PHE A 180 -0.83 -7.07 9.44
CA PHE A 180 -1.50 -7.84 8.40
C PHE A 180 -2.11 -9.14 8.98
N GLN A 181 -1.35 -9.87 9.81
CA GLN A 181 -1.81 -11.10 10.47
C GLN A 181 -2.94 -10.84 11.47
N LYS A 182 -2.91 -9.75 12.24
CA LYS A 182 -4.01 -9.43 13.17
C LYS A 182 -5.28 -8.93 12.47
N LEU A 183 -5.14 -8.38 11.28
CA LEU A 183 -6.28 -7.99 10.45
C LEU A 183 -6.99 -9.20 9.83
N ALA A 184 -6.28 -10.30 9.62
CA ALA A 184 -6.81 -11.52 9.05
C ALA A 184 -8.04 -12.02 9.81
N SER A 185 -9.14 -12.22 9.08
CA SER A 185 -10.39 -12.75 9.63
C SER A 185 -10.41 -14.29 9.67
N SER A 186 -9.52 -14.94 8.91
CA SER A 186 -9.42 -16.39 8.77
C SER A 186 -7.96 -16.80 8.60
N MET A 187 -7.62 -18.01 9.06
CA MET A 187 -6.29 -18.59 8.81
C MET A 187 -6.08 -19.01 7.34
N TYR A 188 -7.15 -19.15 6.56
CA TYR A 188 -7.11 -19.78 5.24
C TYR A 188 -7.56 -18.88 4.09
N ASP A 189 -8.09 -17.69 4.38
CA ASP A 189 -8.59 -16.78 3.35
C ASP A 189 -8.35 -15.33 3.75
N TYR A 190 -8.13 -14.47 2.75
CA TYR A 190 -7.90 -13.06 2.97
C TYR A 190 -9.23 -12.32 3.14
N GLY A 191 -9.29 -11.42 4.10
CA GLY A 191 -10.41 -10.53 4.36
C GLY A 191 -10.32 -9.23 3.58
N LYS A 192 -11.46 -8.52 3.52
CA LYS A 192 -11.55 -7.18 2.88
C LYS A 192 -10.55 -6.18 3.50
N THR A 193 -10.30 -6.29 4.80
CA THR A 193 -9.44 -5.36 5.53
C THR A 193 -7.97 -5.50 5.13
N GLU A 194 -7.48 -6.72 4.90
CA GLU A 194 -6.12 -6.94 4.37
C GLU A 194 -5.95 -6.37 2.96
N ALA A 195 -6.96 -6.55 2.09
CA ALA A 195 -6.96 -5.97 0.76
C ALA A 195 -6.94 -4.43 0.79
N VAL A 196 -7.71 -3.81 1.69
CA VAL A 196 -7.72 -2.35 1.87
C VAL A 196 -6.39 -1.84 2.42
N LEU A 197 -5.76 -2.55 3.37
CA LEU A 197 -4.43 -2.19 3.87
C LEU A 197 -3.42 -2.11 2.72
N LEU A 198 -3.34 -3.14 1.89
CA LEU A 198 -2.42 -3.15 0.75
C LEU A 198 -2.80 -2.13 -0.34
N LYS A 199 -4.09 -1.85 -0.54
CA LYS A 199 -4.55 -0.76 -1.41
C LYS A 199 -4.00 0.59 -0.94
N LEU A 200 -4.09 0.89 0.36
CA LEU A 200 -3.57 2.13 0.94
C LEU A 200 -2.06 2.23 0.77
N LEU A 201 -1.32 1.17 1.12
CA LEU A 201 0.14 1.14 0.97
C LEU A 201 0.60 1.29 -0.48
N SER A 202 -0.10 0.63 -1.42
CA SER A 202 0.15 0.77 -2.85
C SER A 202 -0.03 2.21 -3.32
N LYS A 203 -1.11 2.87 -2.88
CA LYS A 203 -1.37 4.28 -3.17
C LYS A 203 -0.27 5.19 -2.63
N SER A 204 0.16 4.98 -1.39
CA SER A 204 1.20 5.80 -0.74
C SER A 204 2.54 5.70 -1.46
N LEU A 205 2.95 4.50 -1.90
CA LEU A 205 4.20 4.32 -2.64
C LEU A 205 4.12 4.86 -4.07
N SER A 206 2.99 4.65 -4.76
CA SER A 206 2.80 5.18 -6.11
C SER A 206 2.87 6.71 -6.17
N ASN A 207 2.53 7.42 -5.08
CA ASN A 207 2.66 8.87 -4.98
C ASN A 207 4.10 9.37 -4.80
N ARG A 208 5.09 8.48 -4.61
CA ARG A 208 6.52 8.79 -4.43
C ARG A 208 6.80 9.96 -3.46
N PRO A 209 6.38 9.86 -2.20
CA PRO A 209 6.71 10.88 -1.20
C PRO A 209 8.22 10.97 -1.01
N VAL A 210 8.75 12.20 -1.02
CA VAL A 210 10.19 12.50 -0.97
C VAL A 210 10.85 12.01 0.32
N GLU A 211 10.07 11.80 1.38
CA GLU A 211 10.57 11.55 2.74
C GLU A 211 10.57 10.05 3.15
N ILE A 212 10.09 9.15 2.28
CA ILE A 212 9.98 7.72 2.63
C ILE A 212 11.20 6.93 2.17
N SER A 213 11.87 6.30 3.15
CA SER A 213 12.86 5.25 2.91
C SER A 213 12.20 3.88 2.94
N LEU A 214 12.32 3.11 1.86
CA LEU A 214 11.77 1.77 1.77
C LEU A 214 12.75 0.75 2.35
N SER A 215 12.37 0.09 3.45
CA SER A 215 13.21 -0.91 4.11
C SER A 215 13.20 -2.27 3.38
N ASN A 216 14.29 -3.02 3.50
CA ASN A 216 14.37 -4.40 2.99
C ASN A 216 13.34 -5.30 3.68
N ASP A 217 13.11 -5.11 4.98
CA ASP A 217 12.13 -5.89 5.75
C ASP A 217 10.70 -5.69 5.23
N PHE A 218 10.32 -4.46 4.89
CA PHE A 218 9.04 -4.17 4.25
C PHE A 218 8.92 -4.87 2.90
N ALA A 219 9.94 -4.74 2.04
CA ALA A 219 9.94 -5.36 0.71
C ALA A 219 9.80 -6.89 0.80
N LEU A 220 10.55 -7.53 1.70
CA LEU A 220 10.51 -8.97 1.94
C LEU A 220 9.18 -9.43 2.53
N SER A 221 8.58 -8.62 3.40
CA SER A 221 7.24 -8.85 3.95
C SER A 221 6.18 -8.86 2.84
N ILE A 222 6.24 -7.92 1.91
CA ILE A 222 5.34 -7.89 0.74
C ILE A 222 5.58 -9.09 -0.17
N LEU A 223 6.84 -9.48 -0.42
CA LEU A 223 7.16 -10.68 -1.20
C LEU A 223 6.55 -11.94 -0.57
N LYS A 224 6.59 -12.05 0.76
CA LYS A 224 5.95 -13.16 1.49
C LYS A 224 4.44 -13.18 1.26
N ILE A 225 3.77 -12.03 1.42
CA ILE A 225 2.33 -11.91 1.18
C ILE A 225 1.98 -12.27 -0.27
N PHE A 226 2.72 -11.72 -1.25
CA PHE A 226 2.51 -12.02 -2.66
C PHE A 226 2.68 -13.52 -2.95
N ARG A 227 3.72 -14.15 -2.38
CA ARG A 227 3.96 -15.58 -2.53
C ARG A 227 2.81 -16.41 -1.98
N GLU A 228 2.35 -16.12 -0.78
CA GLU A 228 1.23 -16.81 -0.15
C GLU A 228 -0.07 -16.63 -0.96
N ALA A 229 -0.39 -15.40 -1.36
CA ALA A 229 -1.55 -15.11 -2.21
C ALA A 229 -1.48 -15.78 -3.58
N SER A 230 -0.28 -15.90 -4.16
CA SER A 230 -0.07 -16.53 -5.47
C SER A 230 -0.28 -18.05 -5.45
N ASN A 231 -0.19 -18.69 -4.27
CA ASN A 231 -0.36 -20.12 -4.08
C ASN A 231 -1.82 -20.55 -3.91
N VAL A 232 -2.75 -19.61 -3.75
CA VAL A 232 -4.18 -19.91 -3.62
C VAL A 232 -4.68 -20.50 -4.95
N ARG A 233 -4.87 -21.82 -4.97
CA ARG A 233 -5.44 -22.55 -6.11
C ARG A 233 -6.95 -22.31 -6.14
N ASN A 234 -7.53 -22.11 -7.32
CA ASN A 234 -8.95 -21.78 -7.58
C ASN A 234 -9.31 -20.27 -7.65
N ILE A 235 -8.36 -19.40 -7.98
CA ILE A 235 -8.72 -18.02 -8.34
C ILE A 235 -9.45 -18.02 -9.69
N THR A 236 -10.73 -17.70 -9.69
CA THR A 236 -11.48 -17.45 -10.92
C THR A 236 -11.03 -16.13 -11.54
N ARG A 237 -10.92 -16.10 -12.87
CA ARG A 237 -10.62 -14.88 -13.60
C ARG A 237 -11.71 -13.84 -13.36
N VAL A 238 -11.31 -12.64 -12.95
CA VAL A 238 -12.20 -11.48 -12.90
C VAL A 238 -11.88 -10.54 -14.07
N SER A 239 -12.92 -9.99 -14.69
CA SER A 239 -12.81 -9.10 -15.86
C SER A 239 -12.45 -7.65 -15.51
N SER A 240 -12.56 -7.26 -14.24
CA SER A 240 -12.20 -5.93 -13.76
C SER A 240 -10.70 -5.80 -13.46
N ALA A 241 -10.22 -4.56 -13.50
CA ALA A 241 -8.95 -4.19 -12.88
C ALA A 241 -9.12 -4.09 -11.36
N LEU A 242 -8.02 -3.93 -10.62
CA LEU A 242 -8.06 -3.70 -9.18
C LEU A 242 -8.79 -2.38 -8.83
N PRO A 243 -9.61 -2.33 -7.77
CA PRO A 243 -10.06 -3.47 -6.95
C PRO A 243 -11.08 -4.34 -7.68
N THR A 244 -10.95 -5.65 -7.51
CA THR A 244 -11.78 -6.67 -8.17
C THR A 244 -13.03 -7.06 -7.38
N GLY A 245 -13.06 -6.76 -6.07
CA GLY A 245 -14.12 -7.21 -5.17
C GLY A 245 -13.89 -8.60 -4.58
N SER A 246 -12.84 -9.32 -5.01
CA SER A 246 -12.34 -10.51 -4.33
C SER A 246 -11.14 -10.13 -3.48
N PRO A 247 -11.22 -10.22 -2.14
CA PRO A 247 -10.11 -9.84 -1.26
C PRO A 247 -8.81 -10.57 -1.59
N THR A 248 -8.87 -11.86 -1.90
CA THR A 248 -7.70 -12.67 -2.25
C THR A 248 -7.03 -12.22 -3.54
N ILE A 249 -7.80 -11.86 -4.56
CA ILE A 249 -7.26 -11.30 -5.83
C ILE A 249 -6.70 -9.90 -5.59
N ASP A 250 -7.36 -9.11 -4.74
CA ASP A 250 -6.93 -7.76 -4.42
C ASP A 250 -5.63 -7.76 -3.60
N VAL A 251 -5.47 -8.68 -2.64
CA VAL A 251 -4.20 -8.89 -1.92
C VAL A 251 -3.09 -9.31 -2.87
N LEU A 252 -3.34 -10.26 -3.78
CA LEU A 252 -2.38 -10.67 -4.82
C LEU A 252 -1.97 -9.48 -5.70
N GLY A 253 -2.94 -8.69 -6.15
CA GLY A 253 -2.71 -7.58 -7.06
C GLY A 253 -2.00 -6.39 -6.42
N TYR A 254 -2.45 -5.94 -5.25
CA TYR A 254 -1.83 -4.81 -4.56
C TYR A 254 -0.43 -5.16 -4.03
N SER A 255 -0.18 -6.38 -3.55
CA SER A 255 1.18 -6.81 -3.20
C SER A 255 2.11 -6.81 -4.42
N LEU A 256 1.64 -7.21 -5.60
CA LEU A 256 2.42 -7.13 -6.85
C LEU A 256 2.70 -5.67 -7.27
N MET A 257 1.72 -4.76 -7.12
CA MET A 257 1.92 -3.33 -7.38
C MET A 257 2.96 -2.71 -6.44
N ILE A 258 2.92 -3.05 -5.15
CA ILE A 258 3.91 -2.61 -4.17
C ILE A 258 5.30 -3.14 -4.53
N LEU A 259 5.43 -4.41 -4.94
CA LEU A 259 6.70 -4.97 -5.41
C LEU A 259 7.23 -4.24 -6.65
N ARG A 260 6.36 -3.88 -7.59
CA ARG A 260 6.74 -3.09 -8.77
C ARG A 260 7.35 -1.75 -8.35
N ASP A 261 6.69 -1.05 -7.44
CA ASP A 261 7.12 0.27 -6.98
C ASP A 261 8.41 0.17 -6.15
N ALA A 262 8.52 -0.84 -5.28
CA ALA A 262 9.74 -1.16 -4.54
C ALA A 262 10.92 -1.47 -5.48
N CYS A 263 10.66 -2.16 -6.61
CA CYS A 263 11.72 -2.45 -7.59
C CYS A 263 12.17 -1.24 -8.42
N ALA A 264 11.35 -0.20 -8.49
CA ALA A 264 11.69 1.08 -9.08
C ALA A 264 12.23 2.10 -8.07
N TRP A 265 12.32 1.71 -6.78
CA TRP A 265 12.75 2.61 -5.72
C TRP A 265 14.27 2.80 -5.79
N GLU A 266 14.69 4.00 -6.18
CA GLU A 266 16.09 4.43 -6.13
C GLU A 266 16.24 5.41 -4.96
N ASP A 267 16.96 5.00 -3.92
CA ASP A 267 17.37 5.90 -2.84
C ASP A 267 18.84 6.29 -3.03
N PRO A 268 19.15 7.54 -3.41
CA PRO A 268 20.51 8.01 -3.57
C PRO A 268 21.34 7.96 -2.29
N SER A 269 20.70 7.92 -1.11
CA SER A 269 21.36 7.90 0.20
C SER A 269 21.79 6.51 0.66
N LEU A 270 21.21 5.44 0.09
CA LEU A 270 21.49 4.04 0.44
C LEU A 270 22.61 3.39 -0.40
N ALA A 271 23.50 4.18 -1.02
CA ALA A 271 24.58 3.71 -1.89
C ALA A 271 25.57 2.69 -1.25
N VAL A 272 25.45 2.42 0.07
CA VAL A 272 26.27 1.49 0.84
C VAL A 272 25.51 0.21 1.27
N ALA A 273 24.18 0.21 1.26
CA ALA A 273 23.35 -0.94 1.66
C ALA A 273 22.95 -1.79 0.44
N GLU A 274 22.71 -3.09 0.65
CA GLU A 274 22.17 -3.98 -0.37
C GLU A 274 20.81 -3.45 -0.85
N SER A 275 20.65 -3.25 -2.15
CA SER A 275 19.43 -2.69 -2.74
C SER A 275 18.22 -3.57 -2.36
N PRO A 276 17.05 -2.99 -2.06
CA PRO A 276 15.82 -3.77 -1.85
C PRO A 276 15.54 -4.77 -2.97
N VAL A 277 15.93 -4.44 -4.20
CA VAL A 277 15.82 -5.34 -5.35
C VAL A 277 16.73 -6.56 -5.23
N ASP A 278 17.98 -6.38 -4.82
CA ASP A 278 18.94 -7.49 -4.70
C ASP A 278 18.51 -8.44 -3.58
N SER A 279 17.99 -7.89 -2.47
CA SER A 279 17.38 -8.68 -1.41
C SER A 279 16.16 -9.45 -1.90
N LEU A 280 15.22 -8.81 -2.60
CA LEU A 280 14.03 -9.45 -3.17
C LEU A 280 14.39 -10.58 -4.15
N VAL A 281 15.38 -10.35 -5.03
CA VAL A 281 15.84 -11.32 -6.02
C VAL A 281 16.50 -12.51 -5.33
N SER A 282 17.35 -12.26 -4.33
CA SER A 282 17.99 -13.32 -3.53
C SER A 282 16.98 -14.18 -2.77
N HIS A 283 15.80 -13.62 -2.44
CA HIS A 283 14.67 -14.33 -1.85
C HIS A 283 13.70 -14.93 -2.89
N GLY A 284 14.07 -14.95 -4.17
CA GLY A 284 13.36 -15.66 -5.23
C GLY A 284 12.16 -14.91 -5.82
N LEU A 285 12.14 -13.57 -5.77
CA LEU A 285 11.13 -12.76 -6.47
C LEU A 285 11.08 -13.09 -7.98
N MET A 286 12.24 -13.12 -8.63
CA MET A 286 12.34 -13.36 -10.07
C MET A 286 11.85 -14.76 -10.44
N ASP A 287 12.27 -15.77 -9.68
CA ASP A 287 11.86 -17.17 -9.86
C ASP A 287 10.35 -17.32 -9.79
N LEU A 288 9.74 -16.69 -8.78
CA LEU A 288 8.30 -16.71 -8.58
C LEU A 288 7.56 -16.04 -9.75
N ILE A 289 7.97 -14.84 -10.15
CA ILE A 289 7.29 -14.08 -11.21
C ILE A 289 7.44 -14.75 -12.57
N LEU A 290 8.63 -15.28 -12.89
CA LEU A 290 8.86 -16.01 -14.13
C LEU A 290 8.03 -17.30 -14.17
N SER A 291 8.00 -18.07 -13.08
CA SER A 291 7.17 -19.27 -12.99
C SER A 291 5.68 -18.96 -13.20
N ILE A 292 5.17 -17.89 -12.58
CA ILE A 292 3.78 -17.46 -12.79
C ILE A 292 3.56 -17.05 -14.25
N LEU A 293 4.48 -16.30 -14.85
CA LEU A 293 4.36 -15.85 -16.25
C LEU A 293 4.40 -17.02 -17.25
N GLU A 294 5.24 -18.03 -16.99
CA GLU A 294 5.28 -19.29 -17.76
C GLU A 294 3.97 -20.07 -17.62
N GLU A 295 3.42 -20.18 -16.40
CA GLU A 295 2.15 -20.88 -16.14
C GLU A 295 0.95 -20.21 -16.84
N LEU A 296 0.99 -18.89 -17.04
CA LEU A 296 -0.01 -18.14 -17.83
C LEU A 296 0.09 -18.43 -19.34
N GLY A 297 1.16 -19.06 -19.80
CA GLY A 297 1.45 -19.31 -21.21
C GLY A 297 1.65 -18.02 -22.02
N PRO A 298 1.67 -18.12 -23.37
CA PRO A 298 1.80 -16.95 -24.23
C PRO A 298 0.55 -16.05 -24.18
N PRO A 299 0.69 -14.73 -24.49
CA PRO A 299 -0.45 -13.83 -24.68
C PRO A 299 -1.43 -14.32 -25.75
N SER A 300 -2.67 -13.86 -25.70
CA SER A 300 -3.77 -14.37 -26.53
C SER A 300 -3.52 -14.16 -28.03
N SER A 301 -2.98 -13.00 -28.40
CA SER A 301 -2.52 -12.67 -29.76
C SER A 301 -1.44 -13.63 -30.26
N VAL A 302 -0.43 -13.91 -29.43
CA VAL A 302 0.66 -14.85 -29.75
C VAL A 302 0.13 -16.29 -29.86
N ARG A 303 -0.78 -16.68 -28.95
CA ARG A 303 -1.41 -18.00 -28.95
C ARG A 303 -2.19 -18.26 -30.25
N ARG A 304 -3.01 -17.28 -30.69
CA ARG A 304 -3.73 -17.35 -31.98
C ARG A 304 -2.78 -17.55 -33.16
N VAL A 305 -1.63 -16.89 -33.14
CA VAL A 305 -0.60 -17.05 -34.19
C VAL A 305 0.01 -18.46 -34.17
N ILE A 306 0.35 -18.98 -32.99
CA ILE A 306 0.92 -20.32 -32.83
C ILE A 306 -0.09 -21.40 -33.27
N GLU A 307 -1.36 -21.29 -32.84
CA GLU A 307 -2.43 -22.23 -33.19
C GLU A 307 -2.69 -22.31 -34.70
N ASN A 308 -2.52 -21.19 -35.40
CA ASN A 308 -2.65 -21.10 -36.86
C ASN A 308 -1.38 -21.51 -37.62
N SER A 309 -0.28 -21.81 -36.92
CA SER A 309 0.99 -22.22 -37.53
C SER A 309 1.04 -23.74 -37.78
N SER A 310 1.82 -24.15 -38.79
CA SER A 310 2.07 -25.57 -39.09
C SER A 310 2.88 -26.28 -37.98
N CYS A 311 3.57 -25.49 -37.15
CA CYS A 311 4.29 -25.93 -35.97
C CYS A 311 3.31 -26.14 -34.80
N LYS A 312 2.73 -27.35 -34.71
CA LYS A 312 2.10 -27.87 -33.48
C LYS A 312 3.16 -28.15 -32.38
N ALA A 313 4.16 -27.26 -32.23
CA ALA A 313 5.08 -27.32 -31.11
C ALA A 313 4.24 -27.22 -29.83
N ALA A 314 4.45 -28.16 -28.92
CA ALA A 314 3.66 -28.41 -27.72
C ALA A 314 2.98 -27.14 -27.20
N ILE A 315 1.69 -26.96 -27.53
CA ILE A 315 0.85 -25.93 -26.91
C ILE A 315 0.91 -26.26 -25.43
N THR A 316 1.71 -25.50 -24.69
CA THR A 316 1.80 -25.69 -23.26
C THR A 316 0.48 -25.16 -22.74
N GLU A 317 -0.43 -26.08 -22.43
CA GLU A 317 -1.73 -25.75 -21.89
C GLU A 317 -1.54 -24.79 -20.71
N SER A 318 -2.25 -23.66 -20.75
CA SER A 318 -2.15 -22.62 -19.74
C SER A 318 -2.53 -23.22 -18.38
N LYS A 319 -1.54 -23.45 -17.51
CA LYS A 319 -1.77 -24.05 -16.19
C LYS A 319 -2.44 -23.08 -15.23
N ARG A 320 -2.39 -21.78 -15.55
CA ARG A 320 -2.92 -20.69 -14.75
C ARG A 320 -3.70 -19.71 -15.63
N VAL A 321 -4.67 -19.03 -15.02
CA VAL A 321 -5.45 -17.94 -15.65
C VAL A 321 -5.05 -16.61 -15.01
N CYS A 322 -5.11 -15.53 -15.78
CA CYS A 322 -4.94 -14.18 -15.23
C CYS A 322 -6.03 -13.90 -14.18
N SER A 323 -5.62 -13.52 -12.97
CA SER A 323 -6.54 -13.31 -11.85
C SER A 323 -7.39 -12.05 -12.03
N TYR A 324 -6.84 -11.00 -12.64
CA TYR A 324 -7.52 -9.72 -12.90
C TYR A 324 -7.02 -9.07 -14.21
N ARG A 325 -7.73 -8.06 -14.70
CA ARG A 325 -7.36 -7.30 -15.90
C ARG A 325 -6.09 -6.49 -15.67
N GLY A 326 -5.01 -6.80 -16.40
CA GLY A 326 -3.69 -6.19 -16.25
C GLY A 326 -2.67 -7.01 -15.45
N PHE A 327 -3.05 -8.18 -14.92
CA PHE A 327 -2.16 -9.02 -14.12
C PHE A 327 -0.85 -9.40 -14.84
N ARG A 328 -0.93 -9.80 -16.12
CA ARG A 328 0.26 -10.13 -16.92
C ARG A 328 1.15 -8.92 -17.11
N ARG A 329 0.56 -7.74 -17.36
CA ARG A 329 1.31 -6.48 -17.47
C ARG A 329 2.03 -6.16 -16.16
N ASP A 330 1.38 -6.34 -15.01
CA ASP A 330 2.01 -6.07 -13.71
C ASP A 330 3.21 -6.99 -13.44
N LEU A 331 3.11 -8.28 -13.76
CA LEU A 331 4.26 -9.21 -13.67
C LEU A 331 5.44 -8.73 -14.52
N VAL A 332 5.19 -8.36 -15.78
CA VAL A 332 6.22 -7.85 -16.70
C VAL A 332 6.81 -6.54 -16.19
N SER A 333 6.01 -5.68 -15.57
CA SER A 333 6.50 -4.41 -15.02
C SER A 333 7.51 -4.59 -13.88
N VAL A 334 7.29 -5.58 -12.99
CA VAL A 334 8.25 -5.91 -11.93
C VAL A 334 9.56 -6.42 -12.53
N ILE A 335 9.49 -7.31 -13.52
CA ILE A 335 10.68 -7.82 -14.23
C ILE A 335 11.46 -6.65 -14.85
N GLY A 336 10.77 -5.76 -15.56
CA GLY A 336 11.39 -4.60 -16.20
C GLY A 336 12.12 -3.70 -15.22
N ASN A 337 11.53 -3.44 -14.05
CA ASN A 337 12.16 -2.63 -13.00
C ASN A 337 13.38 -3.33 -12.37
N CYS A 338 13.31 -4.64 -12.13
CA CYS A 338 14.44 -5.41 -11.61
C CYS A 338 15.65 -5.38 -12.56
N LEU A 339 15.42 -5.42 -13.88
CA LEU A 339 16.47 -5.46 -14.88
C LEU A 339 17.24 -4.15 -15.06
N TYR A 340 16.67 -3.02 -14.64
CA TYR A 340 17.26 -1.71 -14.89
C TYR A 340 18.65 -1.59 -14.23
N ARG A 341 19.70 -1.46 -15.06
CA ARG A 341 21.09 -1.30 -14.64
C ARG A 341 21.64 -2.41 -13.73
N ARG A 342 21.06 -3.61 -13.74
CA ARG A 342 21.50 -4.77 -12.92
C ARG A 342 21.94 -5.95 -13.79
N LYS A 343 23.19 -5.91 -14.28
CA LYS A 343 23.74 -6.92 -15.20
C LYS A 343 23.59 -8.36 -14.69
N HIS A 344 23.78 -8.58 -13.39
CA HIS A 344 23.67 -9.92 -12.81
C HIS A 344 22.25 -10.51 -12.95
N ILE A 345 21.19 -9.70 -12.82
CA ILE A 345 19.79 -10.14 -13.03
C ILE A 345 19.51 -10.34 -14.51
N GLN A 346 20.04 -9.45 -15.37
CA GLN A 346 19.93 -9.60 -16.83
C GLN A 346 20.56 -10.90 -17.32
N ASP A 347 21.74 -11.26 -16.77
CA ASP A 347 22.42 -12.53 -17.07
C ASP A 347 21.63 -13.73 -16.55
N GLU A 348 20.97 -13.61 -15.40
CA GLU A 348 20.13 -14.66 -14.85
C GLU A 348 18.92 -14.98 -15.74
N ILE A 349 18.26 -13.95 -16.31
CA ILE A 349 17.20 -14.14 -17.31
C ILE A 349 17.70 -14.94 -18.52
N ARG A 350 18.89 -14.64 -19.03
CA ARG A 350 19.49 -15.37 -20.15
C ARG A 350 19.81 -16.81 -19.79
N LYS A 351 20.44 -17.05 -18.65
CA LYS A 351 20.81 -18.40 -18.17
C LYS A 351 19.58 -19.30 -17.97
N ARG A 352 18.45 -18.72 -17.60
CA ARG A 352 17.16 -19.42 -17.45
C ARG A 352 16.41 -19.61 -18.77
N ASN A 353 16.97 -19.17 -19.89
CA ASN A 353 16.31 -19.19 -21.19
C ASN A 353 14.96 -18.44 -21.19
N ALA A 354 14.85 -17.39 -20.37
CA ALA A 354 13.62 -16.59 -20.22
C ALA A 354 13.57 -15.37 -21.17
N ILE A 355 14.59 -15.14 -21.99
CA ILE A 355 14.58 -14.07 -23.01
C ILE A 355 13.41 -14.23 -24.00
N PRO A 356 13.16 -15.41 -24.60
CA PRO A 356 12.01 -15.60 -25.49
C PRO A 356 10.67 -15.38 -24.78
N LEU A 357 10.57 -15.78 -23.51
CA LEU A 357 9.37 -15.55 -22.69
C LEU A 357 9.05 -14.05 -22.58
N LEU A 358 10.06 -13.20 -22.36
CA LEU A 358 9.88 -11.74 -22.29
C LEU A 358 9.56 -11.11 -23.64
N LEU A 359 10.23 -11.57 -24.72
CA LEU A 359 9.96 -11.08 -26.07
C LEU A 359 8.49 -11.31 -26.49
N GLN A 360 7.90 -12.44 -26.08
CA GLN A 360 6.47 -12.72 -26.34
C GLN A 360 5.52 -11.72 -25.70
N GLN A 361 5.95 -10.94 -24.70
CA GLN A 361 5.12 -9.94 -24.04
C GLN A 361 5.09 -8.59 -24.79
N CYS A 362 5.82 -8.43 -25.89
CA CYS A 362 5.88 -7.19 -26.67
C CYS A 362 4.70 -7.04 -27.64
N VAL A 363 3.49 -7.35 -27.19
CA VAL A 363 2.26 -7.40 -28.00
C VAL A 363 1.13 -6.61 -27.38
N VAL A 364 0.21 -6.13 -28.21
CA VAL A 364 -1.00 -5.44 -27.74
C VAL A 364 -2.01 -6.50 -27.28
N GLU A 365 -2.50 -6.36 -26.05
CA GLU A 365 -3.51 -7.24 -25.45
C GLU A 365 -4.62 -6.39 -24.81
N GLU A 366 -5.87 -6.69 -25.11
CA GLU A 366 -7.04 -5.95 -24.61
C GLU A 366 -7.21 -6.08 -23.09
N ASP A 367 -6.97 -7.29 -22.56
CA ASP A 367 -7.04 -7.61 -21.14
C ASP A 367 -5.83 -7.13 -20.34
N ASN A 368 -4.76 -6.72 -21.03
CA ASN A 368 -3.54 -6.22 -20.40
C ASN A 368 -3.11 -4.91 -21.06
N PRO A 369 -3.82 -3.80 -20.79
CA PRO A 369 -3.43 -2.49 -21.27
C PRO A 369 -1.97 -2.19 -20.91
N PHE A 370 -1.25 -1.61 -21.86
CA PHE A 370 0.17 -1.28 -21.77
C PHE A 370 1.14 -2.47 -21.69
N LEU A 371 0.69 -3.70 -21.95
CA LEU A 371 1.58 -4.88 -21.94
C LEU A 371 2.74 -4.71 -22.93
N ARG A 372 2.47 -4.23 -24.15
CA ARG A 372 3.49 -3.98 -25.16
C ARG A 372 4.56 -3.02 -24.66
N GLU A 373 4.15 -1.90 -24.07
CA GLU A 373 5.02 -0.85 -23.58
C GLU A 373 5.91 -1.36 -22.44
N TRP A 374 5.33 -2.08 -21.48
CA TRP A 374 6.09 -2.72 -20.41
C TRP A 374 7.00 -3.85 -20.91
N GLY A 375 6.57 -4.62 -21.92
CA GLY A 375 7.39 -5.63 -22.58
C GLY A 375 8.62 -5.02 -23.26
N LEU A 376 8.42 -3.95 -24.04
CA LEU A 376 9.50 -3.21 -24.68
C LEU A 376 10.45 -2.56 -23.65
N PHE A 377 9.90 -2.02 -22.56
CA PHE A 377 10.70 -1.48 -21.46
C PHE A 377 11.56 -2.56 -20.80
N ALA A 378 10.98 -3.74 -20.51
CA ALA A 378 11.72 -4.86 -19.93
C ALA A 378 12.82 -5.37 -20.88
N VAL A 379 12.53 -5.49 -22.19
CA VAL A 379 13.52 -5.90 -23.19
C VAL A 379 14.64 -4.86 -23.33
N ARG A 380 14.31 -3.57 -23.34
CA ARG A 380 15.33 -2.51 -23.29
C ARG A 380 16.25 -2.69 -22.08
N ASN A 381 15.68 -2.82 -20.89
CA ASN A 381 16.46 -2.95 -19.65
C ASN A 381 17.26 -4.27 -19.59
N LEU A 382 16.76 -5.34 -20.22
CA LEU A 382 17.46 -6.61 -20.36
C LEU A 382 18.74 -6.51 -21.19
N LEU A 383 18.73 -5.63 -22.20
CA LEU A 383 19.80 -5.47 -23.19
C LEU A 383 20.73 -4.30 -22.86
N GLU A 384 20.29 -3.33 -22.06
CA GLU A 384 21.05 -2.14 -21.71
C GLU A 384 22.35 -2.51 -20.97
N GLY A 385 23.49 -2.27 -21.64
CA GLY A 385 24.82 -2.54 -21.09
C GLY A 385 25.21 -4.02 -21.01
N ASN A 386 24.51 -4.93 -21.69
CA ASN A 386 24.77 -6.37 -21.67
C ASN A 386 24.96 -6.95 -23.08
N GLU A 387 26.21 -7.10 -23.48
CA GLU A 387 26.60 -7.59 -24.82
C GLU A 387 26.20 -9.04 -25.04
N GLU A 388 26.25 -9.88 -24.00
CA GLU A 388 25.90 -11.29 -24.09
C GLU A 388 24.40 -11.48 -24.38
N ASN A 389 23.55 -10.65 -23.79
CA ASN A 389 22.12 -10.65 -24.07
C ASN A 389 21.81 -10.06 -25.46
N GLN A 390 22.54 -9.02 -25.88
CA GLN A 390 22.41 -8.46 -27.23
C GLN A 390 22.80 -9.48 -28.31
N LEU A 391 23.88 -10.23 -28.09
CA LEU A 391 24.32 -11.30 -28.98
C LEU A 391 23.24 -12.38 -29.08
N TYR A 392 22.73 -12.85 -27.94
CA TYR A 392 21.64 -13.85 -27.92
C TYR A 392 20.45 -13.41 -28.76
N VAL A 393 19.99 -12.16 -28.61
CA VAL A 393 18.84 -11.64 -29.39
C VAL A 393 19.19 -11.46 -30.87
N THR A 394 20.43 -11.09 -31.19
CA THR A 394 20.90 -10.94 -32.58
C THR A 394 20.96 -12.28 -33.32
N GLU A 395 21.25 -13.36 -32.60
CA GLU A 395 21.28 -14.73 -33.14
C GLU A 395 19.88 -15.32 -33.36
N LEU A 396 18.82 -14.67 -32.86
CA LEU A 396 17.44 -15.11 -33.12
C LEU A 396 17.11 -14.97 -34.61
N GLN A 397 16.80 -16.10 -35.24
CA GLN A 397 16.40 -16.14 -36.64
C GLN A 397 14.88 -16.01 -36.77
N LEU A 398 14.46 -15.13 -37.67
CA LEU A 398 13.05 -15.01 -38.03
C LEU A 398 12.67 -16.18 -38.94
N GLN A 399 11.78 -17.06 -38.46
CA GLN A 399 11.38 -18.26 -39.20
C GLN A 399 10.22 -18.00 -40.16
N GLU A 400 9.11 -17.44 -39.69
CA GLU A 400 7.92 -17.18 -40.52
C GLU A 400 7.26 -15.85 -40.14
N SER A 401 6.77 -15.11 -41.14
CA SER A 401 5.93 -13.92 -40.95
C SER A 401 4.45 -14.32 -41.02
N PHE A 402 3.68 -13.96 -39.99
CA PHE A 402 2.26 -14.30 -39.93
C PHE A 402 1.39 -13.11 -40.33
N ASN A 403 0.43 -13.39 -41.21
CA ASN A 403 -0.62 -12.43 -41.57
C ASN A 403 -1.76 -12.57 -40.57
N THR A 404 -2.01 -11.52 -39.79
CA THR A 404 -3.17 -11.52 -38.90
C THR A 404 -4.44 -11.24 -39.72
N PRO A 405 -5.62 -11.73 -39.29
CA PRO A 405 -6.89 -11.48 -39.99
C PRO A 405 -7.14 -9.99 -40.22
N GLU A 406 -6.78 -9.14 -39.26
CA GLU A 406 -6.95 -7.69 -39.33
C GLU A 406 -6.09 -7.07 -40.45
N VAL A 407 -4.88 -7.58 -40.67
CA VAL A 407 -4.00 -7.15 -41.77
C VAL A 407 -4.56 -7.59 -43.12
N LEU A 408 -5.11 -8.81 -43.19
CA LEU A 408 -5.73 -9.34 -44.40
C LEU A 408 -7.02 -8.60 -44.77
N GLU A 409 -7.85 -8.24 -43.80
CA GLU A 409 -9.08 -7.45 -43.98
C GLU A 409 -8.80 -6.06 -44.55
N LEU A 410 -7.63 -5.49 -44.25
CA LEU A 410 -7.15 -4.23 -44.83
C LEU A 410 -6.61 -4.39 -46.26
N GLY A 411 -6.66 -5.59 -46.84
CA GLY A 411 -6.10 -5.89 -48.16
C GLY A 411 -4.57 -5.93 -48.17
N LEU A 412 -3.95 -6.16 -47.02
CA LEU A 412 -2.49 -6.17 -46.84
C LEU A 412 -1.98 -7.56 -46.42
N LYS A 413 -0.73 -7.86 -46.73
CA LYS A 413 0.01 -9.01 -46.20
C LYS A 413 1.42 -8.59 -45.83
N VAL A 414 1.96 -9.18 -44.77
CA VAL A 414 3.36 -9.10 -44.38
C VAL A 414 4.15 -10.16 -45.15
N GLU A 415 5.12 -9.71 -45.93
CA GLU A 415 6.13 -10.55 -46.57
C GLU A 415 7.52 -10.18 -46.05
N LEU A 416 8.47 -11.11 -46.16
CA LEU A 416 9.87 -10.82 -45.86
C LEU A 416 10.56 -10.24 -47.09
N ASP A 417 11.14 -9.06 -46.91
CA ASP A 417 12.04 -8.51 -47.91
C ASP A 417 13.27 -9.42 -48.02
N ARG A 418 13.45 -10.02 -49.21
CA ARG A 418 14.54 -10.97 -49.48
C ARG A 418 15.93 -10.34 -49.39
N GLN A 419 16.06 -9.02 -49.49
CA GLN A 419 17.34 -8.32 -49.41
C GLN A 419 17.67 -7.89 -47.98
N SER A 420 16.67 -7.37 -47.24
CA SER A 420 16.89 -6.83 -45.89
C SER A 420 16.57 -7.81 -44.77
N GLY A 421 15.85 -8.91 -45.06
CA GLY A 421 15.31 -9.83 -44.06
C GLY A 421 14.22 -9.22 -43.18
N ARG A 422 13.79 -7.98 -43.46
CA ARG A 422 12.82 -7.24 -42.65
C ARG A 422 11.39 -7.52 -43.12
N PRO A 423 10.40 -7.56 -42.21
CA PRO A 423 9.00 -7.64 -42.59
C PRO A 423 8.56 -6.37 -43.33
N LYS A 424 7.84 -6.56 -44.44
CA LYS A 424 7.31 -5.53 -45.32
C LYS A 424 5.82 -5.78 -45.56
N LEU A 425 5.00 -4.75 -45.41
CA LEU A 425 3.59 -4.79 -45.79
C LEU A 425 3.47 -4.60 -47.31
N VAL A 426 2.73 -5.49 -47.97
CA VAL A 426 2.43 -5.46 -49.40
C VAL A 426 0.93 -5.69 -49.61
N ASN A 427 0.37 -5.19 -50.71
CA ASN A 427 -1.05 -5.41 -51.01
C ASN A 427 -1.31 -6.88 -51.38
N ILE A 428 -2.46 -7.40 -50.95
CA ILE A 428 -3.01 -8.66 -51.44
C ILE A 428 -3.51 -8.38 -52.87
N SER A 429 -2.96 -9.10 -53.84
CA SER A 429 -3.29 -8.95 -55.26
C SER A 429 -4.63 -9.57 -55.62
#